data_AF-A0A356KFT6-F1
#
_entry.id   AF-A0A356KFT6-F1
#
_cell.length_a   1.000
_cell.length_b   1.000
_cell.length_c   1.000
_cell.angle_alpha   90.00
_cell.angle_beta   90.00
_cell.angle_gamma   90.00
#
_symmetry.space_group_name_H-M   'P 1'
#
loop_
_entity.id
_entity.type
_entity.pdbx_description
1 polymer ?
#
loop_
_entity_poly.entity_id
_entity_poly.type
_entity_poly.pdbx_seq_one_letter_code
_entity_poly.pdbx_strand_id
1 'polypeptide(L)'
;MEVATGETHDVTAPVYLDSAPCFDPKGRYLFFISYRTFNPVYDRFYFDLGFPMGGKPYLVTLRPDVRSPFRPEPKSLHGDDDEKKDDEKKDDDEKDESKAEKKKDKKAK
;
A
#
# COMPACT_ATOMS: atom_id res chain seq x y z
N MET A 1 -14.57 -15.84 19.25
CA MET A 1 -15.16 -16.24 20.54
C MET A 1 -14.87 -15.15 21.55
N GLU A 2 -15.91 -14.55 22.12
CA GLU A 2 -15.81 -13.73 23.33
C GLU A 2 -15.60 -14.66 24.53
N VAL A 3 -14.55 -14.41 25.33
CA VAL A 3 -14.12 -15.34 26.38
C VAL A 3 -15.07 -15.38 27.57
N ALA A 4 -15.79 -14.28 27.85
CA ALA A 4 -16.69 -14.18 28.99
C ALA A 4 -18.04 -14.87 28.77
N THR A 5 -18.61 -14.77 27.56
CA THR A 5 -19.93 -15.31 27.18
C THR A 5 -19.82 -16.66 26.47
N GLY A 6 -18.68 -16.94 25.84
CA GLY A 6 -18.50 -18.06 24.90
C GLY A 6 -19.03 -17.79 23.50
N GLU A 7 -19.61 -16.61 23.23
CA GLU A 7 -20.27 -16.30 21.96
C GLU A 7 -19.26 -16.18 20.81
N THR A 8 -19.58 -16.73 19.64
CA THR A 8 -18.72 -16.65 18.46
C THR A 8 -19.33 -15.70 17.44
N HIS A 9 -18.50 -14.76 17.00
CA HIS A 9 -18.85 -13.70 16.06
C HIS A 9 -17.94 -13.81 14.82
N ASP A 10 -18.53 -13.72 13.64
CA ASP A 10 -17.80 -13.60 12.38
C ASP A 10 -17.23 -12.18 12.25
N VAL A 11 -15.90 -12.05 12.25
CA VAL A 11 -15.22 -10.74 12.10
C VAL A 11 -15.24 -10.27 10.64
N THR A 12 -15.26 -11.21 9.70
CA THR A 12 -15.23 -10.98 8.27
C THR A 12 -16.20 -11.93 7.56
N ALA A 13 -16.69 -11.53 6.37
CA ALA A 13 -17.53 -12.41 5.57
C ALA A 13 -16.72 -13.62 5.03
N PRO A 14 -17.29 -14.84 4.97
CA PRO A 14 -16.57 -16.07 4.65
C PRO A 14 -16.19 -16.23 3.16
N VAL A 15 -16.32 -15.16 2.36
CA VAL A 15 -15.95 -15.11 0.93
C VAL A 15 -14.52 -14.62 0.70
N TYR A 16 -13.83 -14.15 1.74
CA TYR A 16 -12.47 -13.61 1.66
C TYR A 16 -11.45 -14.60 2.21
N LEU A 17 -10.26 -14.62 1.60
CA LEU A 17 -9.11 -15.27 2.21
C LEU A 17 -8.52 -14.31 3.25
N ASP A 18 -8.71 -14.64 4.53
CA ASP A 18 -8.20 -13.91 5.70
C ASP A 18 -7.17 -14.78 6.45
N SER A 19 -6.06 -14.19 6.88
CA SER A 19 -4.97 -14.91 7.56
C SER A 19 -4.15 -14.04 8.52
N ALA A 20 -3.26 -14.68 9.30
CA ALA A 20 -2.36 -14.03 10.26
C ALA A 20 -3.05 -13.04 11.24
N PRO A 21 -4.08 -13.46 12.00
CA PRO A 21 -4.74 -12.61 12.99
C PRO A 21 -3.82 -12.24 14.16
N CYS A 22 -3.84 -10.98 14.59
CA CYS A 22 -3.07 -10.47 15.73
C CYS A 22 -3.84 -9.39 16.49
N PHE A 23 -3.98 -9.53 17.81
CA PHE A 23 -4.64 -8.55 18.68
C PHE A 23 -3.70 -7.41 19.08
N ASP A 24 -4.19 -6.16 19.06
CA ASP A 24 -3.52 -5.01 19.70
C ASP A 24 -3.35 -5.29 21.20
N PRO A 25 -2.14 -5.09 21.81
CA PRO A 25 -1.92 -5.33 23.24
C PRO A 25 -2.83 -4.52 24.18
N LYS A 26 -3.46 -3.44 23.69
CA LYS A 26 -4.45 -2.63 24.43
C LYS A 26 -5.90 -2.99 24.11
N GLY A 27 -6.14 -4.09 23.38
CA GLY A 27 -7.48 -4.60 23.06
C GLY A 27 -8.31 -3.71 22.14
N ARG A 28 -7.71 -2.78 21.38
CA ARG A 28 -8.45 -1.82 20.54
C ARG A 28 -8.77 -2.36 19.15
N TYR A 29 -7.90 -3.22 18.62
CA TYR A 29 -7.94 -3.69 17.24
C TYR A 29 -7.64 -5.18 17.13
N LEU A 30 -8.23 -5.82 16.13
CA LEU A 30 -7.75 -7.09 15.57
C LEU A 30 -7.17 -6.79 14.18
N PHE A 31 -5.87 -7.02 14.00
CA PHE A 31 -5.18 -6.93 12.72
C PHE A 31 -5.17 -8.30 12.02
N PHE A 32 -5.19 -8.30 10.69
CA PHE A 32 -5.08 -9.52 9.86
C PHE A 32 -4.64 -9.16 8.44
N ILE A 33 -4.17 -10.14 7.68
CA ILE A 33 -3.92 -10.02 6.24
C ILE A 33 -5.16 -10.51 5.50
N SER A 34 -5.54 -9.81 4.43
CA SER A 34 -6.70 -10.20 3.61
C SER A 34 -6.47 -9.96 2.13
N TYR A 35 -7.10 -10.80 1.30
CA TYR A 35 -7.08 -10.74 -0.15
C TYR A 35 -8.44 -10.24 -0.66
N ARG A 36 -8.62 -8.91 -0.68
CA ARG A 36 -9.88 -8.25 -1.08
C ARG A 36 -9.75 -7.37 -2.33
N THR A 37 -8.53 -7.01 -2.73
CA THR A 37 -8.28 -6.20 -3.93
C THR A 37 -7.64 -7.05 -5.01
N PHE A 38 -8.39 -7.35 -6.06
CA PHE A 38 -7.88 -8.05 -7.24
C PHE A 38 -7.30 -7.04 -8.22
N ASN A 39 -5.99 -6.79 -8.14
CA ASN A 39 -5.25 -5.99 -9.10
C ASN A 39 -4.41 -6.93 -10.00
N PRO A 40 -4.92 -7.35 -11.17
CA PRO A 40 -4.26 -8.34 -12.02
C PRO A 40 -3.03 -7.75 -12.71
N VAL A 41 -1.98 -8.56 -12.79
CA VAL A 41 -0.75 -8.25 -13.53
C VAL A 41 -0.51 -9.37 -14.53
N TYR A 42 -0.36 -9.03 -15.81
CA TYR A 42 -0.01 -10.01 -16.85
C TYR A 42 1.38 -10.61 -16.59
N ASP A 43 1.49 -11.93 -16.75
CA ASP A 43 2.78 -12.59 -16.84
C ASP A 43 3.50 -12.18 -18.15
N ARG A 44 4.85 -12.25 -18.15
CA ARG A 44 5.70 -11.80 -19.27
C ARG A 44 6.05 -12.92 -20.26
N PHE A 45 5.82 -14.17 -19.91
CA PHE A 45 6.20 -15.35 -20.70
C PHE A 45 4.99 -16.23 -21.05
N TYR A 46 4.02 -16.32 -20.14
CA TYR A 46 2.79 -17.08 -20.31
C TYR A 46 1.58 -16.14 -20.45
N PHE A 47 0.54 -16.60 -21.15
CA PHE A 47 -0.73 -15.87 -21.21
C PHE A 47 -1.54 -16.16 -19.94
N ASP A 48 -1.19 -15.48 -18.85
CA ASP A 48 -1.78 -15.68 -17.52
C ASP A 48 -1.81 -14.36 -16.71
N LEU A 49 -2.56 -14.35 -15.59
CA LEU A 49 -2.74 -13.22 -14.69
C LEU A 49 -2.33 -13.56 -13.24
N GLY A 50 -1.33 -12.83 -12.74
CA GLY A 50 -0.91 -12.89 -11.33
C GLY A 50 -1.53 -11.80 -10.46
N PHE A 51 -1.59 -12.05 -9.14
CA PHE A 51 -2.02 -11.07 -8.13
C PHE A 51 -0.96 -10.87 -7.03
N PRO A 52 0.30 -10.50 -7.37
CA PRO A 52 1.42 -10.49 -6.43
C PRO A 52 1.22 -9.55 -5.22
N MET A 53 0.42 -8.50 -5.37
CA MET A 53 0.10 -7.51 -4.33
C MET A 53 -1.34 -7.66 -3.80
N GLY A 54 -1.93 -8.85 -3.89
CA GLY A 54 -3.32 -9.11 -3.49
C GLY A 54 -3.55 -9.08 -1.98
N GLY A 55 -2.57 -9.55 -1.20
CA GLY A 55 -2.62 -9.57 0.27
C GLY A 55 -2.26 -8.20 0.86
N LYS A 56 -3.16 -7.64 1.67
CA LYS A 56 -2.96 -6.34 2.35
C LYS A 56 -3.30 -6.44 3.83
N PRO A 57 -2.72 -5.59 4.70
CA PRO A 57 -3.11 -5.51 6.10
C PRO A 57 -4.48 -4.81 6.23
N TYR A 58 -5.34 -5.40 7.05
CA TYR A 58 -6.63 -4.85 7.48
C TYR A 58 -6.72 -4.87 9.00
N LEU A 59 -7.69 -4.13 9.54
CA LEU A 59 -8.04 -4.17 10.96
C LEU A 59 -9.54 -4.00 11.15
N VAL A 60 -10.04 -4.54 12.26
CA VAL A 60 -11.36 -4.24 12.82
C VAL A 60 -11.20 -3.63 14.21
N THR A 61 -11.99 -2.58 14.50
CA THR A 61 -12.09 -1.95 15.82
C THR A 61 -12.92 -2.82 16.75
N LEU A 62 -12.35 -3.23 17.89
CA LEU A 62 -13.02 -4.11 18.87
C LEU A 62 -13.89 -3.35 19.87
N ARG A 63 -13.81 -2.02 19.89
CA ARG A 63 -14.55 -1.14 20.80
C ARG A 63 -15.19 0.02 20.03
N PRO A 64 -16.39 0.50 20.41
CA PRO A 64 -17.10 1.55 19.70
C PRO A 64 -16.47 2.95 19.85
N ASP A 65 -15.67 3.17 20.89
CA ASP A 65 -14.99 4.45 21.15
C ASP A 65 -13.69 4.64 20.35
N VAL A 66 -13.19 3.57 19.71
CA VAL A 66 -11.92 3.59 18.98
C VAL A 66 -12.15 3.94 17.52
N ARG A 67 -11.62 5.07 17.07
CA ARG A 67 -11.60 5.45 15.64
C ARG A 67 -10.62 4.58 14.86
N SER A 68 -11.01 4.14 13.66
CA SER A 68 -10.10 3.47 12.71
C SER A 68 -9.02 4.45 12.20
N PRO A 69 -7.72 4.08 12.25
CA PRO A 69 -6.62 4.91 11.77
C PRO A 69 -6.58 5.04 10.24
N PHE A 70 -7.35 4.21 9.52
CA PHE A 70 -7.46 4.30 8.05
C PHE A 70 -8.52 5.30 7.58
N ARG A 71 -9.29 5.92 8.49
CA ARG A 71 -10.20 7.02 8.11
C ARG A 71 -9.40 8.32 8.02
N PRO A 72 -9.41 9.04 6.88
CA PRO A 72 -8.73 10.33 6.77
C PRO A 72 -9.22 11.29 7.85
N GLU A 73 -8.30 12.13 8.35
CA GLU A 73 -8.65 13.15 9.33
C GLU A 73 -9.58 14.20 8.69
N PRO A 74 -10.57 14.74 9.44
CA PRO A 74 -11.39 15.82 8.93
C PRO A 74 -10.49 17.04 8.71
N LYS A 75 -10.48 17.55 7.48
CA LYS A 75 -9.78 18.80 7.18
C LYS A 75 -10.39 19.93 8.00
N SER A 76 -9.54 20.83 8.50
CA SER A 76 -9.94 22.15 8.99
C SER A 76 -10.75 22.87 7.90
N LEU A 77 -11.84 23.54 8.30
CA LEU A 77 -12.62 24.40 7.38
C LEU A 77 -11.92 25.74 7.11
N HIS A 78 -10.90 26.05 7.91
CA HIS A 78 -9.97 27.14 7.71
C HIS A 78 -8.71 26.50 7.12
N GLY A 79 -8.43 26.77 5.84
CA GLY A 79 -7.39 26.06 5.11
C GLY A 79 -6.00 26.36 5.67
N ASP A 80 -5.30 25.32 6.10
CA ASP A 80 -3.90 25.39 6.48
C ASP A 80 -3.03 25.23 5.21
N ASP A 81 -2.57 26.37 4.67
CA ASP A 81 -1.56 26.45 3.61
C ASP A 81 -0.17 26.04 4.16
N ASP A 82 0.06 24.74 4.28
CA ASP A 82 1.39 24.20 4.63
C ASP A 82 2.14 23.76 3.35
N GLU A 83 2.94 24.69 2.81
CA GLU A 83 3.89 24.44 1.72
C GLU A 83 4.92 23.37 2.11
N LYS A 84 4.70 22.12 1.69
CA LYS A 84 5.82 21.17 1.58
C LYS A 84 6.70 21.57 0.41
N LYS A 85 7.72 22.39 0.69
CA LYS A 85 8.83 22.65 -0.23
C LYS A 85 9.49 21.33 -0.61
N ASP A 86 9.59 21.09 -1.91
CA ASP A 86 10.58 20.17 -2.48
C ASP A 86 11.97 20.61 -2.04
N ASP A 87 12.78 19.66 -1.56
CA ASP A 87 14.22 19.84 -1.36
C ASP A 87 14.94 19.00 -2.43
N GLU A 88 14.90 19.49 -3.67
CA GLU A 88 15.74 18.98 -4.76
C GLU A 88 17.22 19.27 -4.44
N LYS A 89 17.92 18.30 -3.84
CA LYS A 89 19.38 18.26 -3.90
C LYS A 89 19.86 17.53 -5.15
N LYS A 90 20.20 18.33 -6.15
CA LYS A 90 21.21 17.97 -7.17
C LYS A 90 22.58 17.97 -6.51
N ASP A 91 23.31 16.88 -6.67
CA ASP A 91 24.77 16.92 -6.74
C ASP A 91 25.15 16.58 -8.18
N ASP A 92 26.00 17.43 -8.76
CA ASP A 92 26.63 17.32 -10.08
C ASP A 92 28.14 17.59 -9.88
N ASP A 93 28.98 17.38 -10.90
CA ASP A 93 30.46 17.38 -10.90
C ASP A 93 31.15 16.14 -10.27
N GLU A 94 32.17 15.52 -10.89
CA GLU A 94 32.68 15.63 -12.27
C GLU A 94 33.66 14.48 -12.61
N LYS A 95 33.96 14.31 -13.91
CA LYS A 95 35.09 13.55 -14.53
C LYS A 95 35.02 12.01 -14.52
N ASP A 96 35.56 11.29 -15.51
CA ASP A 96 36.53 11.69 -16.55
C ASP A 96 36.21 11.11 -17.96
N GLU A 97 36.85 11.68 -18.99
CA GLU A 97 36.55 11.49 -20.41
C GLU A 97 37.08 10.18 -21.03
N SER A 98 36.39 9.65 -22.06
CA SER A 98 37.11 9.21 -23.29
C SER A 98 36.21 8.91 -24.50
N LYS A 99 36.39 9.74 -25.55
CA LYS A 99 36.25 9.42 -27.01
C LYS A 99 34.87 8.91 -27.50
N ALA A 100 34.11 9.67 -28.30
CA ALA A 100 34.41 10.04 -29.71
C ALA A 100 34.84 8.82 -30.56
N GLU A 101 34.15 8.36 -31.61
CA GLU A 101 33.05 8.92 -32.40
C GLU A 101 31.99 7.79 -32.66
N LYS A 102 31.03 7.81 -33.61
CA LYS A 102 30.73 8.70 -34.75
C LYS A 102 29.23 8.58 -35.10
N LYS A 103 28.57 9.69 -35.45
CA LYS A 103 27.22 9.68 -36.03
C LYS A 103 27.10 10.70 -37.19
N LYS A 104 27.57 10.27 -38.35
CA LYS A 104 27.21 10.71 -39.71
C LYS A 104 27.04 9.39 -40.49
N ASP A 105 26.04 9.20 -41.34
CA ASP A 105 25.38 10.19 -42.19
C ASP A 105 23.85 10.13 -42.20
N LYS A 106 23.25 11.24 -42.67
CA LYS A 106 21.90 11.27 -43.22
C LYS A 106 21.92 10.75 -44.66
N LYS A 107 20.75 10.30 -45.13
CA LYS A 107 20.19 10.45 -46.49
C LYS A 107 20.25 9.21 -47.41
N ALA A 108 19.17 9.10 -48.21
CA ALA A 108 18.82 8.04 -49.16
C ALA A 108 18.40 6.70 -48.51
N LYS A 109 17.34 6.03 -48.96
CA LYS A 109 16.49 6.23 -50.15
C LYS A 109 15.03 5.89 -49.83
#